data_AF-A0A377ZM45-F1
#
_entry.id   AF-A0A377ZM45-F1
#
_cell.length_a   1.000
_cell.length_b   1.000
_cell.length_c   1.000
_cell.angle_alpha   90.00
_cell.angle_beta   90.00
_cell.angle_gamma   90.00
#
_symmetry.space_group_name_H-M   'P 1'
#
loop_
_entity.id
_entity.type
_entity.pdbx_description
1 polymer ?
#
loop_
_entity_poly.entity_id
_entity_poly.type
_entity_poly.pdbx_seq_one_letter_code
_entity_poly.pdbx_strand_id
1 'polypeptide(L)'
;MPKAFKLISRASYEMVAGATGSPYDYPLSSRFDENDAILVMDKVLIPWENVLIYRDFDRCRRWTMEGGFARMYPLQACVRLAVKLDFITALLKRSLECTGTLEFRGVQADLGEVVAWRNMFWALSDSMCSEATPWVNGAWLPDHAALQTYRVMAPMAYAKIKNIIERNVTSGLIYLPSSGPRSEQPADRPVSGEVRARLQRYGSR
;
A
#
# COMPACT_ATOMS: atom_id res chain seq x y z
N MET A 1 -25.90 29.04 -15.37
CA MET A 1 -25.14 27.78 -15.56
C MET A 1 -24.72 27.28 -14.19
N PRO A 2 -24.97 26.01 -13.82
CA PRO A 2 -24.65 25.52 -12.49
C PRO A 2 -23.12 25.51 -12.31
N LYS A 3 -22.64 26.26 -11.31
CA LYS A 3 -21.25 26.22 -10.84
C LYS A 3 -21.05 24.87 -10.17
N ALA A 4 -20.19 24.01 -10.71
CA ALA A 4 -20.16 22.62 -10.29
C ALA A 4 -18.73 22.15 -9.96
N PHE A 5 -18.59 21.68 -8.74
CA PHE A 5 -17.52 20.79 -8.32
C PHE A 5 -17.96 19.36 -8.66
N LYS A 6 -17.16 18.61 -9.42
CA LYS A 6 -17.49 17.24 -9.85
C LYS A 6 -16.30 16.31 -9.64
N LEU A 7 -16.59 15.09 -9.20
CA LEU A 7 -15.63 13.99 -9.16
C LEU A 7 -16.05 12.95 -10.20
N ILE A 8 -15.13 12.60 -11.10
CA ILE A 8 -15.31 11.54 -12.08
C ILE A 8 -14.42 10.38 -11.65
N SER A 9 -15.05 9.37 -11.05
CA SER A 9 -14.36 8.22 -10.50
C SER A 9 -13.72 7.34 -11.58
N ARG A 10 -12.59 6.70 -11.24
CA ARG A 10 -12.09 5.55 -12.00
C ARG A 10 -12.96 4.32 -11.74
N ALA A 11 -12.70 3.23 -12.47
CA ALA A 11 -13.28 1.92 -12.14
C ALA A 11 -13.03 1.57 -10.67
N SER A 12 -14.08 1.17 -9.96
CA SER A 12 -14.01 0.82 -8.52
C SER A 12 -13.69 -0.65 -8.35
N TYR A 13 -12.60 -0.94 -7.64
CA TYR A 13 -12.23 -2.29 -7.27
C TYR A 13 -13.14 -2.83 -6.17
N GLU A 14 -13.61 -1.97 -5.27
CA GLU A 14 -14.59 -2.33 -4.24
C GLU A 14 -15.91 -2.83 -4.85
N MET A 15 -16.44 -2.10 -5.84
CA MET A 15 -17.66 -2.50 -6.54
C MET A 15 -17.48 -3.82 -7.29
N VAL A 16 -16.36 -4.00 -7.99
CA VAL A 16 -16.06 -5.28 -8.68
C VAL A 16 -15.98 -6.42 -7.67
N ALA A 17 -15.22 -6.25 -6.58
CA ALA A 17 -15.09 -7.26 -5.54
C ALA A 17 -16.43 -7.62 -4.88
N GLY A 18 -17.32 -6.65 -4.66
CA GLY A 18 -18.65 -6.88 -4.11
C GLY A 18 -19.62 -7.56 -5.08
N ALA A 19 -19.53 -7.25 -6.38
CA ALA A 19 -20.41 -7.81 -7.40
C ALA A 19 -20.00 -9.22 -7.86
N THR A 20 -18.70 -9.51 -7.93
CA THR A 20 -18.17 -10.75 -8.54
C THR A 20 -17.31 -11.59 -7.61
N GLY A 21 -17.14 -11.19 -6.35
CA GLY A 21 -16.34 -11.93 -5.38
C GLY A 21 -16.94 -11.89 -3.98
N SER A 22 -16.09 -11.98 -2.97
CA SER A 22 -16.46 -11.89 -1.57
C SER A 22 -15.32 -11.27 -0.74
N PRO A 23 -15.58 -10.85 0.51
CA PRO A 23 -14.52 -10.43 1.43
C PRO A 23 -13.44 -11.49 1.68
N TYR A 24 -13.73 -12.77 1.44
CA TYR A 24 -12.73 -13.84 1.51
C TYR A 24 -11.83 -13.85 0.27
N ASP A 25 -12.40 -13.66 -0.91
CA ASP A 25 -11.67 -13.71 -2.19
C ASP A 25 -10.83 -12.45 -2.44
N TYR A 26 -11.39 -11.28 -2.08
CA TYR A 26 -10.77 -9.97 -2.31
C TYR A 26 -10.69 -9.13 -1.01
N PRO A 27 -9.97 -9.59 0.03
CA PRO A 27 -10.00 -9.00 1.37
C PRO A 27 -9.41 -7.59 1.48
N LEU A 28 -8.68 -7.14 0.46
CA LEU A 28 -8.13 -5.80 0.38
C LEU A 28 -9.00 -4.89 -0.49
N SER A 29 -9.29 -5.31 -1.73
CA SER A 29 -10.08 -4.52 -2.68
C SER A 29 -11.48 -4.21 -2.16
N SER A 30 -12.08 -5.08 -1.34
CA SER A 30 -13.43 -4.90 -0.81
C SER A 30 -13.56 -3.85 0.30
N ARG A 31 -12.46 -3.27 0.79
CA ARG A 31 -12.51 -2.34 1.95
C ARG A 31 -11.37 -1.31 2.04
N PHE A 32 -10.40 -1.36 1.13
CA PHE A 32 -9.26 -0.43 1.11
C PHE A 32 -9.05 0.21 -0.29
N ASP A 33 -10.10 0.29 -1.11
CA ASP A 33 -10.06 0.96 -2.42
C ASP A 33 -10.19 2.48 -2.26
N GLU A 34 -9.08 3.21 -2.35
CA GLU A 34 -9.07 4.68 -2.43
C GLU A 34 -9.24 5.09 -3.89
N ASN A 35 -10.46 5.49 -4.31
CA ASN A 35 -10.76 5.80 -5.72
C ASN A 35 -10.04 7.07 -6.20
N ASP A 36 -9.16 6.91 -7.19
CA ASP A 36 -8.44 8.02 -7.83
C ASP A 36 -9.36 8.76 -8.80
N ALA A 37 -10.20 9.65 -8.26
CA ALA A 37 -11.16 10.42 -9.05
C ALA A 37 -10.53 11.65 -9.72
N ILE A 38 -10.95 11.91 -10.96
CA ILE A 38 -10.64 13.18 -11.64
C ILE A 38 -11.52 14.27 -11.01
N LEU A 39 -10.87 15.32 -10.49
CA LEU A 39 -11.53 16.47 -9.91
C LEU A 39 -11.70 17.57 -10.98
N VAL A 40 -12.96 17.95 -11.26
CA VAL A 40 -13.32 18.99 -12.23
C VAL A 40 -13.94 20.20 -11.53
N MET A 41 -13.41 21.38 -11.80
CA MET A 41 -13.92 22.66 -11.31
C MET A 41 -14.42 23.51 -12.49
N ASP A 42 -15.73 23.50 -12.76
CA ASP A 42 -16.33 24.31 -13.83
C ASP A 42 -16.95 25.59 -13.25
N LYS A 43 -16.27 26.73 -13.50
CA LYS A 43 -16.67 28.07 -13.06
C LYS A 43 -17.02 28.15 -11.56
N VAL A 44 -16.26 27.44 -10.74
CA VAL A 44 -16.42 27.44 -9.28
C VAL A 44 -16.00 28.80 -8.73
N LEU A 45 -16.88 29.41 -7.93
CA LEU A 45 -16.53 30.62 -7.17
C LEU A 45 -15.77 30.18 -5.91
N ILE A 46 -14.53 30.66 -5.75
CA ILE A 46 -13.74 30.45 -4.53
C ILE A 46 -13.87 31.70 -3.65
N PRO A 47 -14.52 31.61 -2.48
CA PRO A 47 -14.58 32.71 -1.51
C PRO A 47 -13.17 33.16 -1.11
N TRP A 48 -12.99 34.45 -0.85
CA TRP A 48 -11.67 35.03 -0.53
C TRP A 48 -11.06 34.43 0.74
N GLU A 49 -11.89 33.99 1.68
CA GLU A 49 -11.49 33.32 2.91
C GLU A 49 -10.79 31.97 2.65
N ASN A 50 -11.00 31.37 1.48
CA ASN A 50 -10.39 30.10 1.06
C ASN A 50 -9.13 30.29 0.20
N VAL A 51 -8.72 31.53 -0.07
CA VAL A 51 -7.59 31.85 -0.93
C VAL A 51 -6.31 31.96 -0.10
N LEU A 52 -5.33 31.10 -0.37
CA LEU A 52 -4.03 31.10 0.31
C LEU A 52 -2.94 31.82 -0.48
N ILE A 53 -2.88 31.60 -1.80
CA ILE A 53 -1.94 32.26 -2.72
C ILE A 53 -2.74 32.64 -3.98
N TYR A 54 -2.70 33.92 -4.37
CA TYR A 54 -3.47 34.44 -5.50
C TYR A 54 -2.55 35.16 -6.50
N ARG A 55 -2.41 34.58 -7.70
CA ARG A 55 -1.67 35.19 -8.84
C ARG A 55 -0.24 35.68 -8.50
N ASP A 56 0.43 35.01 -7.56
CA ASP A 56 1.77 35.35 -7.09
C ASP A 56 2.75 34.22 -7.45
N PHE A 57 3.50 34.42 -8.54
CA PHE A 57 4.45 33.43 -9.04
C PHE A 57 5.60 33.16 -8.08
N ASP A 58 6.07 34.19 -7.36
CA ASP A 58 7.21 34.06 -6.46
C ASP A 58 6.85 33.23 -5.22
N ARG A 59 5.67 33.45 -4.64
CA ARG A 59 5.17 32.61 -3.54
C ARG A 59 4.91 31.19 -4.00
N CYS A 60 4.30 30.98 -5.18
CA CYS A 60 4.11 29.64 -5.74
C CYS A 60 5.43 28.86 -5.88
N ARG A 61 6.49 29.52 -6.38
CA ARG A 61 7.81 28.87 -6.56
C ARG A 61 8.47 28.52 -5.22
N ARG A 62 8.37 29.41 -4.22
CA ARG A 62 9.03 29.20 -2.91
C ARG A 62 8.26 28.26 -1.99
N TRP A 63 6.96 28.05 -2.23
CA TRP A 63 6.07 27.29 -1.35
C TRP A 63 6.55 25.85 -1.08
N THR A 64 7.20 25.18 -2.03
CA THR A 64 7.74 23.83 -1.79
C THR A 64 8.83 23.80 -0.72
N MET A 65 9.66 24.85 -0.63
CA MET A 65 10.75 24.92 0.35
C MET A 65 10.32 25.58 1.66
N GLU A 66 9.48 26.62 1.57
CA GLU A 66 9.10 27.48 2.69
C GLU A 66 7.71 27.17 3.28
N GLY A 67 6.82 26.49 2.55
CA GLY A 67 5.45 26.21 2.98
C GLY A 67 5.30 25.04 3.97
N GLY A 68 6.37 24.30 4.24
CA GLY A 68 6.41 23.22 5.23
C GLY A 68 5.81 21.88 4.77
N PHE A 69 4.71 21.87 4.01
CA PHE A 69 4.00 20.62 3.64
C PHE A 69 4.92 19.58 2.98
N ALA A 70 5.71 19.99 1.98
CA ALA A 70 6.65 19.10 1.28
C ALA A 70 7.79 18.56 2.18
N ARG A 71 8.02 19.22 3.33
CA ARG A 71 8.98 18.83 4.37
C ARG A 71 8.33 18.10 5.54
N MET A 72 7.05 17.74 5.43
CA MET A 72 6.29 17.05 6.49
C MET A 72 5.62 15.77 6.00
N TYR A 73 4.88 15.82 4.88
CA TYR A 73 4.08 14.69 4.42
C TYR A 73 4.86 13.37 4.21
N PRO A 74 6.16 13.36 3.80
CA PRO A 74 6.86 12.10 3.59
C PRO A 74 7.07 11.29 4.88
N LEU A 75 7.02 11.91 6.07
CA LEU A 75 7.07 11.20 7.34
C LEU A 75 5.87 10.26 7.48
N GLN A 76 4.65 10.78 7.27
CA GLN A 76 3.44 9.98 7.30
C GLN A 76 3.49 8.87 6.24
N ALA A 77 3.96 9.19 5.04
CA ALA A 77 4.03 8.24 3.95
C ALA A 77 5.04 7.12 4.21
N CYS A 78 6.19 7.44 4.84
CA CYS A 78 7.22 6.48 5.25
C CYS A 78 6.71 5.50 6.30
N VAL A 79 6.08 6.00 7.38
CA VAL A 79 5.50 5.15 8.43
C VAL A 79 4.39 4.26 7.87
N ARG A 80 3.50 4.81 7.03
CA ARG A 80 2.44 4.03 6.37
C ARG A 80 3.01 2.91 5.49
N LEU A 81 4.12 3.17 4.79
CA LEU A 81 4.81 2.12 4.02
C LEU A 81 5.43 1.09 4.95
N ALA A 82 6.11 1.50 6.02
CA ALA A 82 6.74 0.59 6.98
C ALA A 82 5.72 -0.39 7.59
N VAL A 83 4.54 0.10 8.01
CA VAL A 83 3.42 -0.73 8.50
C VAL A 83 2.89 -1.66 7.41
N LYS A 84 2.78 -1.19 6.17
CA LYS A 84 2.40 -2.06 5.03
C LYS A 84 3.43 -3.17 4.84
N LEU A 85 4.72 -2.89 5.04
CA LEU A 85 5.77 -3.89 4.93
C LEU A 85 5.78 -4.85 6.12
N ASP A 86 5.37 -4.44 7.32
CA ASP A 86 5.11 -5.39 8.43
C ASP A 86 4.09 -6.45 7.99
N PHE A 87 2.97 -5.98 7.42
CA PHE A 87 1.91 -6.84 6.92
C PHE A 87 2.40 -7.76 5.79
N ILE A 88 3.05 -7.21 4.77
CA ILE A 88 3.54 -7.99 3.62
C ILE A 88 4.60 -9.01 4.05
N THR A 89 5.52 -8.65 4.94
CA THR A 89 6.58 -9.55 5.42
C THR A 89 5.98 -10.74 6.15
N ALA A 90 5.05 -10.49 7.06
CA ALA A 90 4.36 -11.55 7.80
C ALA A 90 3.49 -12.41 6.89
N LEU A 91 2.79 -11.80 5.92
CA LEU A 91 1.97 -12.51 4.95
C LEU A 91 2.82 -13.40 4.03
N LEU A 92 3.95 -12.89 3.53
CA LEU A 92 4.89 -13.67 2.73
C LEU A 92 5.40 -14.88 3.52
N LYS A 93 5.83 -14.68 4.77
CA LYS A 93 6.23 -15.82 5.63
C LYS A 93 5.12 -16.87 5.72
N ARG A 94 3.87 -16.44 5.98
CA ARG A 94 2.71 -17.36 6.03
C ARG A 94 2.46 -18.06 4.69
N SER A 95 2.61 -17.37 3.57
CA SER A 95 2.49 -17.98 2.24
C SER A 95 3.55 -19.05 1.99
N LEU A 96 4.81 -18.80 2.42
CA LEU A 96 5.91 -19.75 2.30
C LEU A 96 5.75 -20.97 3.22
N GLU A 97 5.14 -20.78 4.40
CA GLU A 97 4.72 -21.88 5.26
C GLU A 97 3.62 -22.73 4.59
N CYS A 98 2.63 -22.10 3.94
CA CYS A 98 1.59 -22.82 3.20
C CYS A 98 2.14 -23.68 2.05
N THR A 99 3.23 -23.25 1.41
CA THR A 99 3.86 -23.99 0.31
C THR A 99 4.94 -24.96 0.78
N GLY A 100 5.31 -24.97 2.07
CA GLY A 100 6.41 -25.80 2.61
C GLY A 100 7.81 -25.35 2.18
N THR A 101 7.95 -24.25 1.43
CA THR A 101 9.23 -23.84 0.82
C THR A 101 10.12 -23.02 1.75
N LEU A 102 9.64 -22.65 2.94
CA LEU A 102 10.38 -21.84 3.91
C LEU A 102 11.65 -22.54 4.44
N GLU A 103 11.74 -23.86 4.37
CA GLU A 103 12.92 -24.65 4.76
C GLU A 103 14.12 -24.40 3.83
N PHE A 104 13.89 -23.94 2.59
CA PHE A 104 14.97 -23.74 1.62
C PHE A 104 15.77 -22.46 1.89
N ARG A 105 17.09 -22.59 1.96
CA ARG A 105 18.02 -21.48 2.24
C ARG A 105 17.85 -20.27 1.30
N GLY A 106 17.63 -20.52 0.01
CA GLY A 106 17.41 -19.44 -0.97
C GLY A 106 16.14 -18.62 -0.68
N VAL A 107 15.06 -19.31 -0.27
CA VAL A 107 13.78 -18.70 0.11
C VAL A 107 13.93 -17.89 1.40
N GLN A 108 14.68 -18.39 2.38
CA GLN A 108 14.96 -17.67 3.62
C GLN A 108 15.80 -16.40 3.39
N ALA A 109 16.79 -16.47 2.49
CA ALA A 109 17.59 -15.29 2.13
C ALA A 109 16.72 -14.20 1.49
N ASP A 110 15.82 -14.60 0.58
CA ASP A 110 14.86 -13.70 -0.07
C ASP A 110 13.87 -13.07 0.92
N LEU A 111 13.33 -13.86 1.85
CA LEU A 111 12.49 -13.33 2.93
C LEU A 111 13.29 -12.36 3.82
N GLY A 112 14.56 -12.68 4.11
CA GLY A 112 15.48 -11.80 4.84
C GLY A 112 15.69 -10.46 4.13
N GLU A 113 15.75 -10.44 2.80
CA GLU A 113 15.82 -9.20 2.02
C GLU A 113 14.56 -8.35 2.22
N VAL A 114 13.37 -8.95 2.22
CA VAL A 114 12.10 -8.24 2.49
C VAL A 114 12.09 -7.66 3.91
N VAL A 115 12.58 -8.41 4.91
CA VAL A 115 12.76 -7.93 6.29
C VAL A 115 13.71 -6.74 6.35
N ALA A 116 14.81 -6.76 5.59
CA ALA A 116 15.76 -5.65 5.54
C ALA A 116 15.12 -4.38 4.97
N TRP A 117 14.35 -4.49 3.88
CA TRP A 117 13.58 -3.37 3.35
C TRP A 117 12.59 -2.81 4.38
N ARG A 118 11.84 -3.70 5.05
CA ARG A 118 10.91 -3.32 6.14
C ARG A 118 11.62 -2.54 7.24
N ASN A 119 12.78 -3.02 7.70
CA ASN A 119 13.54 -2.39 8.78
C ASN A 119 14.10 -1.02 8.35
N MET A 120 14.55 -0.89 7.10
CA MET A 120 15.06 0.36 6.56
C MET A 120 14.03 1.50 6.67
N PHE A 121 12.75 1.25 6.36
CA PHE A 121 11.73 2.30 6.45
C PHE A 121 11.36 2.69 7.89
N TRP A 122 11.43 1.75 8.84
CA TRP A 122 11.31 2.08 10.27
C TRP A 122 12.51 2.91 10.75
N ALA A 123 13.73 2.52 10.39
CA ALA A 123 14.93 3.26 10.73
C ALA A 123 14.93 4.68 10.11
N LEU A 124 14.42 4.83 8.88
CA LEU A 124 14.23 6.15 8.27
C LEU A 124 13.22 7.00 9.05
N SER A 125 12.10 6.44 9.50
CA SER A 125 11.14 7.20 10.32
C SER A 125 11.70 7.59 11.69
N ASP A 126 12.54 6.74 12.28
CA ASP A 126 13.22 7.06 13.54
C ASP A 126 14.20 8.21 13.33
N SER A 127 15.01 8.15 12.28
CA SER A 127 15.95 9.22 11.89
C SER A 127 15.24 10.53 11.57
N MET A 128 14.08 10.49 10.89
CA MET A 128 13.25 11.68 10.66
C MET A 128 12.87 12.39 11.95
N CYS A 129 12.62 11.65 13.04
CA CYS A 129 12.20 12.19 14.32
C CYS A 129 13.39 12.58 15.22
N SER A 130 14.45 11.77 15.28
CA SER A 130 15.60 12.03 16.15
C SER A 130 16.43 13.23 15.67
N GLU A 131 16.57 13.36 14.35
CA GLU A 131 17.36 14.42 13.70
C GLU A 131 16.46 15.59 13.26
N ALA A 132 15.29 15.76 13.88
CA ALA A 132 14.41 16.88 13.61
C ALA A 132 15.13 18.21 13.88
N THR A 133 14.73 19.27 13.17
CA THR A 133 15.34 20.60 13.28
C THR A 133 14.30 21.67 13.64
N PRO A 134 14.66 22.68 14.45
CA PRO A 134 13.79 23.82 14.72
C PRO A 134 13.43 24.57 13.44
N TRP A 135 12.22 25.11 13.41
CA TRP A 135 11.71 25.94 12.33
C TRP A 135 11.06 27.21 12.90
N VAL A 136 10.16 27.84 12.14
CA VAL A 136 9.52 29.11 12.53
C VAL A 136 8.54 28.93 13.69
N ASN A 137 8.39 29.97 14.51
CA ASN A 137 7.40 30.03 15.60
C ASN A 137 7.47 28.85 16.59
N GLY A 138 8.66 28.29 16.81
CA GLY A 138 8.87 27.16 17.72
C GLY A 138 8.40 25.80 17.15
N ALA A 139 7.97 25.73 15.90
CA ALA A 139 7.67 24.47 15.23
C ALA A 139 8.96 23.68 14.94
N TRP A 140 8.82 22.38 14.75
CA TRP A 140 9.92 21.48 14.35
C TRP A 140 9.59 20.79 13.03
N LEU A 141 10.62 20.51 12.25
CA LEU A 141 10.52 19.76 11.00
C LEU A 141 11.33 18.47 11.09
N PRO A 142 10.81 17.34 10.57
CA PRO A 142 11.59 16.11 10.50
C PRO A 142 12.81 16.26 9.59
N ASP A 143 13.80 15.39 9.77
CA ASP A 143 15.03 15.45 8.98
C ASP A 143 14.76 15.39 7.47
N HIS A 144 15.22 16.43 6.77
CA HIS A 144 14.94 16.58 5.35
C HIS A 144 15.65 15.51 4.51
N ALA A 145 16.84 15.07 4.91
CA ALA A 145 17.60 14.08 4.17
C ALA A 145 16.89 12.71 4.21
N ALA A 146 16.45 12.27 5.39
CA ALA A 146 15.67 11.05 5.56
C ALA A 146 14.36 11.09 4.75
N LEU A 147 13.64 12.22 4.74
CA LEU A 147 12.43 12.40 3.90
C LEU A 147 12.72 12.17 2.42
N GLN A 148 13.81 12.72 1.89
CA GLN A 148 14.17 12.53 0.47
C GLN A 148 14.63 11.09 0.20
N THR A 149 15.41 10.50 1.11
CA THR A 149 15.85 9.11 1.00
C THR A 149 14.66 8.16 0.92
N TYR A 150 13.63 8.34 1.76
CA TYR A 150 12.38 7.57 1.65
C TYR A 150 11.76 7.65 0.24
N ARG A 151 11.64 8.87 -0.32
CA ARG A 151 11.03 9.08 -1.65
C ARG A 151 11.77 8.37 -2.77
N VAL A 152 13.10 8.31 -2.67
CA VAL A 152 13.96 7.62 -3.65
C VAL A 152 13.90 6.10 -3.48
N MET A 153 13.98 5.62 -2.24
CA MET A 153 14.11 4.19 -1.97
C MET A 153 12.77 3.43 -2.07
N ALA A 154 11.64 4.08 -1.77
CA ALA A 154 10.32 3.43 -1.74
C ALA A 154 9.93 2.74 -3.06
N PRO A 155 10.06 3.37 -4.26
CA PRO A 155 9.71 2.70 -5.52
C PRO A 155 10.57 1.47 -5.80
N MET A 156 11.89 1.55 -5.55
CA MET A 156 12.82 0.44 -5.77
C MET A 156 12.51 -0.73 -4.84
N ALA A 157 12.32 -0.46 -3.55
CA ALA A 157 12.00 -1.47 -2.55
C ALA A 157 10.66 -2.16 -2.88
N TYR A 158 9.62 -1.40 -3.19
CA TYR A 158 8.29 -1.96 -3.42
C TYR A 158 8.24 -2.87 -4.67
N ALA A 159 8.91 -2.46 -5.76
CA ALA A 159 9.04 -3.29 -6.95
C ALA A 159 9.83 -4.58 -6.69
N LYS A 160 10.94 -4.47 -5.94
CA LYS A 160 11.78 -5.62 -5.57
C LYS A 160 11.03 -6.62 -4.69
N ILE A 161 10.31 -6.15 -3.67
CA ILE A 161 9.52 -7.00 -2.77
C ILE A 161 8.44 -7.74 -3.55
N LYS A 162 7.72 -7.06 -4.46
CA LYS A 162 6.73 -7.71 -5.32
C LYS A 162 7.36 -8.85 -6.14
N ASN A 163 8.51 -8.61 -6.75
CA ASN A 163 9.22 -9.63 -7.52
C ASN A 163 9.67 -10.83 -6.65
N ILE A 164 10.14 -10.57 -5.42
CA ILE A 164 10.49 -11.62 -4.47
C ILE A 164 9.27 -12.50 -4.13
N ILE A 165 8.10 -11.90 -3.92
CA ILE A 165 6.87 -12.64 -3.64
C ILE A 165 6.53 -13.55 -4.84
N GLU A 166 6.50 -12.99 -6.05
CA GLU A 166 6.13 -13.73 -7.27
C GLU A 166 7.09 -14.90 -7.55
N ARG A 167 8.41 -14.71 -7.35
CA ARG A 167 9.42 -15.74 -7.63
C ARG A 167 9.55 -16.84 -6.57
N ASN A 168 9.08 -16.61 -5.34
CA ASN A 168 9.17 -17.60 -4.25
C ASN A 168 7.84 -18.32 -3.98
N VAL A 169 6.70 -17.61 -4.04
CA VAL A 169 5.38 -18.24 -3.87
C VAL A 169 4.94 -18.93 -5.16
N THR A 170 5.36 -18.42 -6.32
CA THR A 170 5.21 -19.05 -7.65
C THR A 170 3.77 -19.50 -7.95
N SER A 171 3.57 -20.78 -8.26
CA SER A 171 2.26 -21.37 -8.58
C SER A 171 1.26 -21.32 -7.43
N GLY A 172 1.72 -21.15 -6.18
CA GLY A 172 0.85 -21.00 -5.02
C GLY A 172 -0.12 -19.80 -5.11
N LEU A 173 0.22 -18.78 -5.91
CA LEU A 173 -0.64 -17.60 -6.13
C LEU A 173 -1.78 -17.84 -7.14
N ILE A 174 -1.71 -18.90 -7.94
CA ILE A 174 -2.73 -19.26 -8.93
C ILE A 174 -3.39 -20.62 -8.64
N TYR A 175 -2.84 -21.40 -7.70
CA TYR A 175 -3.41 -22.67 -7.27
C TYR A 175 -4.53 -22.46 -6.24
N LEU A 176 -5.54 -21.69 -6.63
CA LEU A 176 -6.65 -21.27 -5.79
C LEU A 176 -7.98 -21.60 -6.48
N PRO A 177 -9.04 -21.94 -5.72
CA PRO A 177 -10.39 -22.04 -6.28
C PRO A 177 -10.89 -20.65 -6.71
N SER A 178 -11.89 -20.61 -7.59
CA SER A 178 -12.48 -19.35 -8.08
C SER A 178 -13.18 -18.54 -7.00
N SER A 179 -13.66 -19.18 -5.93
CA SER A 179 -14.28 -18.52 -4.78
C SER A 179 -14.04 -19.32 -3.50
N GLY A 180 -14.07 -18.62 -2.38
CA GLY A 180 -14.04 -19.20 -1.05
C GLY A 180 -15.21 -20.17 -0.81
N PRO A 181 -15.13 -20.98 0.25
CA PRO A 181 -16.17 -21.93 0.58
C PRO A 181 -17.50 -21.20 0.83
N ARG A 182 -18.46 -21.38 -0.07
CA ARG A 182 -19.84 -20.87 0.09
C ARG A 182 -20.56 -21.79 1.09
N SER A 183 -21.02 -21.25 2.20
CA SER A 183 -21.60 -22.04 3.30
C SER A 183 -22.91 -22.76 2.98
N GLU A 184 -23.55 -22.51 1.82
CA GLU A 184 -24.98 -22.81 1.65
C GLU A 184 -25.37 -23.68 0.44
N GLN A 185 -24.48 -24.02 -0.50
CA GLN A 185 -24.87 -24.86 -1.64
C GLN A 185 -24.52 -26.36 -1.42
N PRO A 186 -25.51 -27.28 -1.43
CA PRO A 186 -25.28 -28.71 -1.20
C PRO A 186 -24.37 -29.36 -2.25
N ALA A 187 -24.37 -28.86 -3.48
CA ALA A 187 -23.58 -29.38 -4.59
C ALA A 187 -22.07 -29.10 -4.48
N ASP A 188 -21.67 -28.07 -3.72
CA ASP A 188 -20.25 -27.68 -3.55
C ASP A 188 -19.56 -28.41 -2.40
N ARG A 189 -20.30 -29.14 -1.55
CA ARG A 189 -19.74 -29.84 -0.37
C ARG A 189 -18.78 -30.99 -0.73
N PRO A 190 -19.04 -31.84 -1.75
CA PRO A 190 -18.10 -32.88 -2.16
C PRO A 190 -16.86 -32.31 -2.84
N VAL A 191 -17.05 -31.33 -3.73
CA VAL A 191 -15.97 -30.67 -4.49
C VAL A 191 -15.05 -29.86 -3.56
N SER A 192 -15.62 -29.14 -2.59
CA SER A 192 -14.82 -28.44 -1.57
C SER A 192 -14.02 -29.41 -0.70
N GLY A 193 -14.53 -30.61 -0.40
CA GLY A 193 -13.79 -31.67 0.28
C GLY A 193 -12.59 -32.17 -0.51
N GLU A 194 -12.77 -32.47 -1.80
CA GLU A 194 -11.69 -32.93 -2.69
C GLU A 194 -10.66 -31.83 -2.99
N VAL A 195 -11.12 -30.60 -3.24
CA VAL A 195 -10.24 -29.44 -3.44
C VAL A 195 -9.44 -29.17 -2.17
N ARG A 196 -10.07 -29.20 -0.99
CA ARG A 196 -9.38 -29.03 0.30
C ARG A 196 -8.35 -30.14 0.54
N ALA A 197 -8.69 -31.40 0.22
CA ALA A 197 -7.77 -32.52 0.32
C ALA A 197 -6.59 -32.40 -0.66
N ARG A 198 -6.81 -31.91 -1.88
CA ARG A 198 -5.74 -31.68 -2.88
C ARG A 198 -4.84 -30.50 -2.52
N LEU A 199 -5.41 -29.39 -2.06
CA LEU A 199 -4.67 -28.22 -1.57
C LEU A 199 -3.79 -28.58 -0.37
N GLN A 200 -4.31 -29.37 0.57
CA GLN A 200 -3.54 -29.81 1.75
C GLN A 200 -2.41 -30.78 1.40
N ARG A 201 -2.61 -31.70 0.44
CA ARG A 201 -1.57 -32.66 0.02
C ARG A 201 -0.36 -32.03 -0.68
N TYR A 202 -0.51 -30.84 -1.26
CA TYR A 202 0.59 -30.14 -1.94
C TYR A 202 1.44 -29.31 -0.98
N GLY A 203 0.85 -28.74 0.08
CA GLY A 203 1.60 -27.99 1.10
C GLY A 203 2.31 -28.85 2.16
N SER A 204 2.21 -30.17 2.07
CA SER A 204 2.80 -31.14 3.02
C SER A 204 3.87 -32.06 2.39
N ARG A 205 4.43 -31.65 1.25
CA ARG A 205 5.67 -32.22 0.67
C ARG A 205 6.82 -31.25 0.89
#